data_AF-A0A662EMV5-F1
#
_entry.id   AF-A0A662EMV5-F1
#
_cell.length_a   1.000
_cell.length_b   1.000
_cell.length_c   1.000
_cell.angle_alpha   90.00
_cell.angle_beta   90.00
_cell.angle_gamma   90.00
#
_symmetry.space_group_name_H-M   'P 1'
#
loop_
_entity.id
_entity.type
_entity.pdbx_description
1 polymer ?
#
loop_
_entity_poly.entity_id
_entity_poly.type
_entity_poly.pdbx_seq_one_letter_code
_entity_poly.pdbx_strand_id
1 'polypeptide(L)'
;MRDIAVVALRWGKKLLGYSQAHNLNPKFFLGLSVVGTTIHLLYYLPWFKASDAELAFLVTLRILALVGPAYILLKGRGIARAINLSLMVSWTLGTAWHVCYFVYL
;
A
#
# COMPACT_ATOMS: atom_id res chain seq x y z
N MET A 1 -12.45 -24.44 12.45
CA MET A 1 -11.09 -23.84 12.40
C MET A 1 -10.19 -24.47 11.32
N ARG A 2 -10.23 -25.79 11.10
CA ARG A 2 -9.41 -26.50 10.10
C ARG A 2 -9.72 -26.09 8.65
N ASP A 3 -10.98 -25.82 8.31
CA ASP A 3 -11.39 -25.41 6.96
C ASP A 3 -10.92 -24.00 6.57
N ILE A 4 -10.88 -23.07 7.53
CA ILE A 4 -10.44 -21.69 7.30
C ILE A 4 -8.96 -21.67 6.92
N ALA A 5 -8.14 -22.49 7.60
CA ALA A 5 -6.72 -22.61 7.32
C ALA A 5 -6.47 -23.18 5.91
N VAL A 6 -7.23 -24.21 5.51
CA VAL A 6 -7.10 -24.83 4.17
C VAL A 6 -7.52 -23.87 3.07
N VAL A 7 -8.63 -23.14 3.27
CA VAL A 7 -9.09 -22.10 2.35
C VAL A 7 -8.06 -20.98 2.24
N ALA A 8 -7.57 -20.45 3.37
CA ALA A 8 -6.53 -19.41 3.38
C ALA A 8 -5.24 -19.87 2.66
N LEU A 9 -4.82 -21.12 2.85
CA LEU A 9 -3.64 -21.68 2.18
C LEU A 9 -3.86 -21.82 0.66
N ARG A 10 -5.06 -22.21 0.24
CA ARG A 10 -5.43 -22.38 -1.16
C ARG A 10 -5.49 -21.03 -1.89
N TRP A 11 -6.11 -20.02 -1.26
CA TRP A 11 -6.13 -18.65 -1.78
C TRP A 11 -4.75 -18.01 -1.77
N GLY A 12 -3.94 -18.24 -0.72
CA GLY A 12 -2.55 -17.81 -0.65
C GLY A 12 -1.72 -18.37 -1.81
N LYS A 13 -1.80 -19.68 -2.09
CA LYS A 13 -1.13 -20.30 -3.23
C LYS A 13 -1.61 -19.73 -4.58
N LYS A 14 -2.91 -19.45 -4.73
CA LYS A 14 -3.49 -18.89 -5.96
C LYS A 14 -3.04 -17.45 -6.22
N LEU A 15 -2.98 -16.63 -5.16
CA LEU A 15 -2.47 -15.25 -5.21
C LEU A 15 -0.96 -15.21 -5.48
N LEU A 16 -0.20 -16.13 -4.88
CA LEU A 16 1.23 -16.31 -5.18
C LEU A 16 1.46 -16.71 -6.64
N GLY A 17 0.60 -17.57 -7.20
CA GLY A 17 0.62 -17.93 -8.63
C GLY A 17 0.34 -16.75 -9.56
N TYR A 18 -0.61 -15.87 -9.22
CA TYR A 18 -0.85 -14.63 -9.96
C TYR A 18 0.33 -13.67 -9.90
N SER A 19 0.96 -13.53 -8.72
CA SER A 19 2.18 -12.72 -8.55
C SER A 19 3.32 -13.23 -9.43
N GLN A 20 3.54 -14.55 -9.48
CA GLN A 20 4.56 -15.16 -10.34
C GLN A 20 4.23 -15.01 -11.84
N ALA A 21 2.95 -15.12 -12.22
CA ALA A 21 2.51 -14.93 -13.60
C ALA A 21 2.77 -13.50 -14.13
N HIS A 22 2.81 -12.51 -13.23
CA HIS A 22 3.09 -11.10 -13.57
C HIS A 22 4.53 -10.66 -13.23
N ASN A 23 5.42 -11.60 -12.89
CA ASN A 23 6.83 -11.35 -12.53
C ASN A 23 7.02 -10.43 -11.30
N LEU A 24 6.07 -10.49 -10.37
CA LEU A 24 6.06 -9.72 -9.14
C LEU A 24 6.54 -10.58 -7.97
N ASN A 25 7.30 -9.99 -7.07
CA ASN A 25 7.82 -10.67 -5.88
C ASN A 25 6.85 -10.45 -4.71
N PRO A 26 6.17 -11.50 -4.21
CA PRO A 26 5.20 -11.36 -3.13
C PRO A 26 5.83 -10.92 -1.81
N LYS A 27 7.12 -11.22 -1.58
CA LYS A 27 7.86 -10.77 -0.39
C LYS A 27 7.99 -9.25 -0.32
N PHE A 28 8.01 -8.57 -1.47
CA PHE A 28 8.07 -7.11 -1.53
C PHE A 28 6.79 -6.49 -0.95
N PHE A 29 5.62 -6.99 -1.33
CA PHE A 29 4.33 -6.51 -0.81
C PHE A 29 4.14 -6.83 0.67
N LEU A 30 4.60 -8.00 1.11
CA LEU A 30 4.63 -8.33 2.54
C LEU A 30 5.49 -7.35 3.33
N GLY A 31 6.69 -7.04 2.83
CA GLY A 31 7.55 -6.01 3.43
C GLY A 31 6.87 -4.65 3.48
N LEU A 32 6.25 -4.22 2.36
CA LEU A 32 5.51 -2.96 2.28
C LEU A 32 4.36 -2.91 3.29
N SER A 33 3.62 -4.01 3.44
CA SER A 33 2.52 -4.13 4.40
C SER A 33 3.02 -4.02 5.83
N VAL A 34 4.11 -4.73 6.18
CA VAL A 34 4.69 -4.66 7.55
C VAL A 34 5.15 -3.24 7.86
N VAL A 35 5.87 -2.59 6.94
CA VAL A 35 6.32 -1.21 7.12
C VAL A 35 5.14 -0.25 7.24
N GLY A 36 4.15 -0.36 6.35
CA GLY A 36 2.97 0.50 6.36
C GLY A 36 2.15 0.35 7.62
N THR A 37 1.89 -0.88 8.07
CA THR A 37 1.19 -1.15 9.34
C THR A 37 1.96 -0.61 10.53
N THR A 38 3.29 -0.73 10.54
CA THR A 38 4.12 -0.19 11.63
C THR A 38 3.99 1.32 11.73
N ILE A 39 4.12 2.03 10.61
CA ILE A 39 3.98 3.50 10.56
C ILE A 39 2.55 3.91 10.93
N HIS A 40 1.55 3.14 10.50
CA HIS A 40 0.15 3.41 10.82
C HIS A 40 -0.16 3.24 12.32
N LEU A 41 0.44 2.24 12.98
CA LEU A 41 0.34 2.07 14.43
C LEU A 41 1.01 3.23 15.17
N LEU A 42 2.20 3.65 14.72
CA LEU A 42 2.92 4.80 15.28
C LEU A 42 2.10 6.10 15.18
N TYR A 43 1.40 6.32 14.06
CA TYR A 43 0.54 7.48 13.87
C TYR A 43 -0.61 7.59 14.89
N TYR A 44 -1.11 6.47 15.43
CA TYR A 44 -2.19 6.48 16.42
C TYR A 44 -1.71 6.69 17.86
N LEU A 45 -0.40 6.67 18.12
CA LEU A 45 0.10 6.96 19.46
C LEU A 45 -0.14 8.44 19.82
N PRO A 46 -0.62 8.73 21.04
CA PRO A 46 -0.97 10.08 21.46
C PRO A 46 0.23 11.03 21.49
N TRP A 47 1.45 10.50 21.63
CA TRP A 47 2.69 11.29 21.66
C TRP A 47 3.03 11.98 20.33
N PHE A 48 2.45 11.54 19.22
CA PHE A 48 2.71 12.11 17.90
C PHE A 48 1.57 12.99 17.37
N LYS A 49 0.47 13.09 18.12
CA LYS A 49 -0.71 13.91 17.77
C LYS A 49 -0.48 15.39 18.01
N ALA A 50 -1.02 16.25 17.14
CA ALA A 50 -0.90 17.71 17.21
C ALA A 50 0.54 18.25 17.17
N SER A 51 1.44 17.52 16.50
CA SER A 51 2.83 17.90 16.28
C SER A 51 3.17 17.84 14.79
N ASP A 52 4.27 18.46 14.36
CA ASP A 52 4.78 18.35 12.98
C ASP A 52 5.04 16.89 12.55
N ALA A 53 5.21 15.98 13.52
CA ALA A 53 5.35 14.56 13.26
C ALA A 53 4.07 13.94 12.67
N GLU A 54 2.88 14.47 13.00
CA GLU A 54 1.60 13.98 12.47
C GLU A 54 1.54 14.15 10.95
N LEU A 55 1.91 15.33 10.45
CA LEU A 55 1.99 15.62 9.04
C LEU A 55 3.06 14.74 8.37
N ALA A 56 4.21 14.58 9.00
CA ALA A 56 5.28 13.71 8.50
C ALA A 56 4.84 12.24 8.37
N PHE A 57 4.10 11.70 9.35
CA PHE A 57 3.55 10.34 9.27
C PHE A 57 2.55 10.19 8.13
N LEU A 58 1.64 11.16 7.95
CA LEU A 58 0.66 11.14 6.87
C LEU A 58 1.36 11.19 5.50
N VAL A 59 2.32 12.10 5.31
CA VAL A 59 3.11 12.19 4.07
C VAL A 59 3.88 10.88 3.83
N THR A 60 4.49 10.31 4.86
CA THR A 60 5.26 9.06 4.74
C THR A 60 4.37 7.89 4.35
N LEU A 61 3.20 7.73 4.98
CA LEU A 61 2.22 6.68 4.62
C LEU A 61 1.75 6.84 3.17
N ARG A 62 1.58 8.08 2.72
CA ARG A 62 1.20 8.39 1.34
C ARG A 62 2.31 7.98 0.37
N ILE A 63 3.55 8.43 0.59
CA ILE A 63 4.69 8.05 -0.27
C ILE A 63 4.85 6.53 -0.29
N LEU A 64 4.74 5.87 0.86
CA LEU A 64 4.84 4.40 0.93
C LEU A 64 3.75 3.72 0.11
N ALA A 65 2.52 4.25 0.11
CA ALA A 65 1.42 3.72 -0.70
C ALA A 65 1.67 3.84 -2.22
N LEU A 66 2.55 4.73 -2.68
CA LEU A 66 3.00 4.78 -4.09
C LEU A 66 4.07 3.75 -4.43
N VAL A 67 4.85 3.27 -3.46
CA VAL A 67 5.97 2.36 -3.71
C VAL A 67 5.49 1.03 -4.28
N GLY A 68 4.34 0.53 -3.82
CA GLY A 68 3.70 -0.68 -4.35
C GLY A 68 3.33 -0.55 -5.84
N PRO A 69 2.52 0.45 -6.22
CA PRO A 69 2.23 0.77 -7.61
C PRO A 69 3.48 1.05 -8.43
N ALA A 70 4.42 1.88 -7.98
CA ALA A 70 5.66 2.15 -8.71
C ALA A 70 6.44 0.86 -9.02
N TYR A 71 6.57 -0.04 -8.05
CA TYR A 71 7.21 -1.35 -8.23
C TYR A 71 6.49 -2.20 -9.29
N ILE A 72 5.16 -2.26 -9.26
CA ILE A 72 4.37 -3.00 -10.25
C ILE A 72 4.47 -2.34 -11.64
N LEU A 73 4.61 -1.02 -11.74
CA LEU A 73 4.73 -0.32 -13.03
C LEU A 73 6.07 -0.64 -13.71
N LEU A 74 7.13 -0.62 -12.91
CA LEU A 74 8.49 -0.89 -13.36
C LEU A 74 8.73 -2.38 -13.65
N LYS A 75 8.19 -3.28 -12.82
CA LYS A 75 8.49 -4.71 -12.88
C LYS A 75 7.36 -5.61 -13.40
N GLY A 76 6.12 -5.15 -13.31
CA GLY A 76 4.93 -5.91 -13.70
C GLY A 76 4.71 -5.94 -15.22
N ARG A 77 4.17 -7.07 -15.71
CA ARG A 77 3.81 -7.26 -17.12
C ARG A 77 2.30 -7.33 -17.33
N GLY A 78 1.83 -6.90 -18.50
CA GLY A 78 0.43 -7.00 -18.94
C GLY A 78 -0.52 -6.07 -18.18
N ILE A 79 -1.69 -6.59 -17.79
CA ILE A 79 -2.79 -5.87 -17.09
C ILE A 79 -2.33 -5.18 -15.80
N ALA A 80 -1.25 -5.65 -15.19
CA ALA A 80 -0.66 -5.06 -14.00
C ALA A 80 -0.33 -3.56 -14.16
N ARG A 81 0.04 -3.11 -15.37
CA ARG A 81 0.31 -1.68 -15.64
C ARG A 81 -0.95 -0.82 -15.69
N ALA A 82 -2.02 -1.32 -16.30
CA ALA A 82 -3.28 -0.58 -16.43
C ALA A 82 -3.98 -0.41 -15.08
N ILE A 83 -4.03 -1.48 -14.27
CA ILE A 83 -4.56 -1.43 -12.90
C ILE A 83 -3.73 -0.50 -12.02
N ASN A 84 -2.42 -0.49 -12.22
CA ASN A 84 -1.56 0.46 -11.52
C ASN A 84 -1.79 1.90 -11.90
N LEU A 85 -1.97 2.18 -13.19
CA LEU A 85 -2.23 3.53 -13.67
C LEU A 85 -3.51 4.08 -13.03
N SER A 86 -4.58 3.29 -12.97
CA SER A 86 -5.81 3.73 -12.30
C SER A 86 -5.61 3.91 -10.78
N LEU A 87 -4.85 3.02 -10.12
CA LEU A 87 -4.47 3.18 -8.72
C LEU A 87 -3.63 4.43 -8.47
N MET A 88 -2.68 4.74 -9.35
CA MET A 88 -1.78 5.89 -9.24
C MET A 88 -2.54 7.20 -9.45
N VAL A 89 -3.48 7.23 -10.40
CA VAL A 89 -4.38 8.37 -10.63
C VAL A 89 -5.30 8.58 -9.43
N SER A 90 -5.94 7.50 -8.94
CA SER A 90 -6.82 7.56 -7.76
C SER A 90 -6.05 8.01 -6.51
N TRP A 91 -4.83 7.51 -6.31
CA TRP A 91 -3.95 7.92 -5.22
C TRP A 91 -3.54 9.39 -5.34
N THR A 92 -3.21 9.87 -6.55
CA THR A 92 -2.81 11.27 -6.79
C THR A 92 -3.96 12.21 -6.46
N LEU A 93 -5.16 11.91 -6.96
CA LEU A 93 -6.37 12.68 -6.68
C LEU A 93 -6.72 12.68 -5.19
N GLY A 94 -6.68 11.50 -4.54
CA GLY A 94 -6.97 11.37 -3.12
C GLY A 94 -5.91 12.02 -2.22
N THR A 95 -4.68 12.18 -2.68
CA THR A 95 -3.60 12.87 -1.94
C THR A 95 -3.68 14.37 -2.16
N ALA A 96 -3.91 14.83 -3.38
CA ALA A 96 -4.18 16.24 -3.68
C ALA A 96 -5.37 16.75 -2.87
N TRP A 97 -6.47 15.99 -2.81
CA TRP A 97 -7.62 16.32 -1.98
C TRP A 97 -7.26 16.43 -0.50
N HIS A 98 -6.52 15.47 0.05
CA HIS A 98 -6.12 15.48 1.46
C HIS A 98 -5.19 16.64 1.81
N VAL A 99 -4.22 16.96 0.94
CA VAL A 99 -3.32 18.09 1.15
C VAL A 99 -4.11 19.39 1.09
N CYS A 100 -4.99 19.56 0.09
CA CYS A 100 -5.86 20.74 0.03
C CYS A 100 -6.75 20.85 1.26
N TYR A 101 -7.33 19.75 1.74
CA TYR A 101 -8.14 19.74 2.96
C TYR A 101 -7.34 20.17 4.18
N PHE A 102 -6.14 19.61 4.42
CA PHE A 102 -5.31 19.96 5.58
C PHE A 102 -4.67 21.37 5.51
N VAL A 103 -4.51 21.93 4.31
CA VAL A 103 -3.91 23.27 4.14
C VAL A 103 -4.97 24.37 4.19
N TYR A 104 -6.19 24.10 3.72
CA TYR A 104 -7.24 25.13 3.61
C TYR A 104 -8.35 25.04 4.66
N LEU A 105 -8.49 23.92 5.40
CA LEU A 105 -9.38 23.75 6.54
C LEU A 105 -8.59 23.50 7.82
#